data_AF-A0A381KNW7-F1
#
_entry.id   AF-A0A381KNW7-F1
#
_cell.length_a   1.000
_cell.length_b   1.000
_cell.length_c   1.000
_cell.angle_alpha   90.00
_cell.angle_beta   90.00
_cell.angle_gamma   90.00
#
_symmetry.space_group_name_H-M   'P 1'
#
loop_
_entity.id
_entity.type
_entity.pdbx_description
1 polymer ?
#
loop_
_entity_poly.entity_id
_entity_poly.type
_entity_poly.pdbx_seq_one_letter_code
_entity_poly.pdbx_strand_id
1 'polypeptide(L)'
;MIALLNGLELEDNTWITLESDEQGIYHGDLHHMQTQQASTILLLLRSDKLDAWRIHAPDSTEFKIATSAAISSLIQHALPGLVSRWETPSPRGVPNRKDSFYFAMNQHEELWKTIEKQKNIAFYWADAPDDLQVKLVFMVPS
;
A
#
# COMPACT_ATOMS: atom_id res chain seq x y z
N MET A 1 -30.82 3.40 -22.84
CA MET A 1 -29.42 3.89 -22.97
C MET A 1 -28.80 3.76 -21.59
N ILE A 2 -28.12 2.65 -21.31
CA ILE A 2 -27.48 2.37 -20.02
C ILE A 2 -25.98 2.61 -20.23
N ALA A 3 -25.40 3.50 -19.44
CA ALA A 3 -23.99 3.85 -19.50
C ALA A 3 -23.12 2.62 -19.17
N LEU A 4 -22.07 2.43 -19.98
CA LEU A 4 -21.14 1.31 -19.95
C LEU A 4 -20.48 1.14 -18.57
N LEU A 5 -20.70 -0.02 -17.95
CA LEU A 5 -19.81 -0.59 -16.94
C LEU A 5 -18.49 -0.95 -17.64
N ASN A 6 -17.49 -0.09 -17.49
CA ASN A 6 -16.14 -0.41 -17.91
C ASN A 6 -15.64 -1.64 -17.14
N GLY A 7 -15.04 -2.56 -17.89
CA GLY A 7 -14.69 -3.92 -17.47
C GLY A 7 -14.00 -4.00 -16.12
N LEU A 8 -14.71 -4.59 -15.17
CA LEU A 8 -14.16 -5.21 -13.98
C LEU A 8 -14.26 -6.72 -14.24
N GLU A 9 -13.18 -7.36 -14.69
CA GLU A 9 -12.90 -8.69 -14.16
C GLU A 9 -12.58 -8.44 -12.67
N LEU A 10 -13.63 -8.45 -11.84
CA LEU A 10 -13.48 -8.46 -10.40
C LEU A 10 -12.85 -9.80 -10.04
N GLU A 11 -11.52 -9.86 -10.02
CA GLU A 11 -10.89 -10.72 -9.04
C GLU A 11 -11.37 -10.26 -7.65
N ASP A 12 -11.66 -11.19 -6.74
CA ASP A 12 -12.20 -10.96 -5.38
C ASP A 12 -11.20 -10.25 -4.43
N ASN A 13 -10.32 -9.41 -4.99
CA ASN A 13 -9.31 -8.68 -4.27
C ASN A 13 -9.99 -7.68 -3.34
N THR A 14 -9.61 -7.72 -2.06
CA THR A 14 -10.12 -6.77 -1.07
C THR A 14 -9.23 -5.53 -1.03
N TRP A 15 -9.86 -4.36 -1.09
CA TRP A 15 -9.18 -3.07 -1.08
C TRP A 15 -9.47 -2.33 0.23
N ILE A 16 -8.43 -1.88 0.91
CA ILE A 16 -8.55 -1.04 2.11
C ILE A 16 -7.92 0.31 1.79
N THR A 17 -8.69 1.39 1.90
CA THR A 17 -8.15 2.75 1.77
C THR A 17 -7.57 3.18 3.10
N LEU A 18 -6.37 3.76 3.09
CA LEU A 18 -5.78 4.36 4.28
C LEU A 18 -6.13 5.85 4.29
N GLU A 19 -6.56 6.34 5.44
CA GLU A 19 -6.98 7.73 5.64
C GLU A 19 -5.84 8.52 6.27
N SER A 20 -5.54 9.72 5.76
CA SER A 20 -4.51 10.58 6.32
C SER A 20 -4.97 11.31 7.57
N ASP A 21 -4.07 11.45 8.54
CA ASP A 21 -4.24 12.33 9.70
C ASP A 21 -3.67 13.73 9.44
N GLU A 22 -3.75 14.62 10.44
CA GLU A 22 -3.22 15.99 10.36
C GLU A 22 -1.68 16.05 10.19
N GLN A 23 -0.98 14.95 10.45
CA GLN A 23 0.48 14.84 10.32
C GLN A 23 0.89 14.24 8.97
N GLY A 24 -0.06 13.92 8.09
CA GLY A 24 0.21 13.25 6.80
C GLY A 24 0.54 11.77 6.95
N ILE A 25 0.21 11.16 8.09
CA ILE A 25 0.34 9.72 8.31
C ILE A 25 -0.98 9.08 7.89
N TYR A 26 -0.88 8.08 7.01
CA TYR A 26 -2.02 7.34 6.49
C TYR A 26 -2.27 6.11 7.36
N HIS A 27 -3.49 5.93 7.84
CA HIS A 27 -3.86 4.86 8.77
C HIS A 27 -4.93 3.94 8.17
N GLY A 28 -4.83 2.64 8.49
CA GLY A 28 -5.84 1.66 8.09
C GLY A 28 -5.95 0.52 9.08
N ASP A 29 -7.18 0.07 9.31
CA ASP A 29 -7.47 -1.13 10.11
C ASP A 29 -7.45 -2.38 9.23
N LEU A 30 -6.92 -3.47 9.79
CA LEU A 30 -6.87 -4.78 9.13
C LEU A 30 -7.84 -5.74 9.81
N HIS A 31 -8.77 -6.32 9.05
CA HIS A 31 -9.54 -7.44 9.59
C HIS A 31 -8.78 -8.75 9.40
N HIS A 32 -8.73 -9.55 10.47
CA HIS A 32 -8.00 -10.81 10.53
C HIS A 32 -8.34 -11.79 9.39
N MET A 33 -9.57 -11.77 8.86
CA MET A 33 -9.96 -12.66 7.77
C MET A 33 -9.26 -12.33 6.45
N GLN A 34 -9.01 -11.04 6.18
CA GLN A 34 -8.41 -10.59 4.93
C GLN A 34 -6.92 -10.98 4.84
N THR A 35 -6.20 -10.87 5.96
CA THR A 35 -4.77 -11.20 6.01
C THR A 35 -4.52 -12.70 5.87
N GLN A 36 -5.39 -13.55 6.44
CA GLN A 36 -5.26 -15.02 6.39
C GLN A 36 -5.50 -15.62 5.00
N GLN A 37 -6.32 -14.98 4.17
CA GLN A 37 -6.71 -15.49 2.86
C GLN A 37 -5.81 -14.99 1.73
N ALA A 38 -5.05 -13.91 1.96
CA ALA A 38 -4.27 -13.26 0.92
C ALA A 38 -2.90 -13.94 0.74
N SER A 39 -2.61 -14.40 -0.49
CA SER A 39 -1.28 -14.92 -0.82
C SER A 39 -0.25 -13.82 -1.00
N THR A 40 -0.70 -12.61 -1.34
CA THR A 40 0.15 -11.43 -1.54
C THR A 40 -0.63 -10.20 -1.14
N ILE A 41 0.04 -9.28 -0.45
CA ILE A 41 -0.55 -8.01 -0.05
C ILE A 41 0.27 -6.90 -0.68
N LEU A 42 -0.40 -6.08 -1.48
CA LEU A 42 0.19 -4.96 -2.20
C LEU A 42 -0.17 -3.66 -1.50
N LEU A 43 0.80 -2.75 -1.41
CA LEU A 43 0.57 -1.34 -1.18
C LEU A 43 0.40 -0.65 -2.54
N LEU A 44 -0.75 -0.02 -2.77
CA LEU A 44 -0.99 0.87 -3.90
C LEU A 44 -0.73 2.31 -3.47
N LEU A 45 0.19 2.97 -4.18
CA LEU A 45 0.37 4.42 -4.18
C LEU A 45 -0.14 4.98 -5.49
N ARG A 46 -1.10 5.91 -5.42
CA ARG A 46 -1.69 6.53 -6.61
C ARG A 46 -1.70 8.05 -6.49
N SER A 47 -1.21 8.72 -7.53
CA SER A 47 -1.27 10.17 -7.67
C SER A 47 -1.00 10.56 -9.12
N ASP A 48 -1.64 11.63 -9.58
CA ASP A 48 -1.44 12.18 -10.93
C ASP A 48 -0.11 12.94 -11.04
N LYS A 49 0.61 13.11 -9.92
CA LYS A 49 1.88 13.85 -9.81
C LYS A 49 3.12 12.94 -9.71
N LEU A 50 2.95 11.62 -9.78
CA LEU A 50 4.04 10.64 -9.62
C LEU A 50 4.77 10.25 -10.92
N ASP A 51 4.49 10.91 -12.05
CA ASP A 51 5.15 10.57 -13.32
C ASP A 51 6.68 10.72 -13.27
N ALA A 52 7.19 11.74 -12.59
CA ALA A 52 8.63 11.93 -12.40
C ALA A 52 9.25 10.84 -11.51
N TRP A 53 8.51 10.39 -10.48
CA TRP A 53 8.95 9.34 -9.56
C TRP A 53 9.22 8.03 -10.29
N ARG A 54 8.39 7.70 -11.29
CA ARG A 54 8.56 6.50 -12.13
C ARG A 54 9.92 6.42 -12.81
N ILE A 55 10.47 7.54 -13.24
CA ILE A 55 11.70 7.60 -14.03
C ILE A 55 12.90 7.09 -13.23
N HIS A 56 12.87 7.28 -11.91
CA HIS A 56 13.96 6.93 -11.01
C HIS A 56 13.87 5.52 -10.42
N ALA A 57 12.90 4.72 -10.87
CA ALA A 57 12.61 3.37 -10.36
C ALA A 57 12.38 3.36 -8.84
N PRO A 58 11.14 3.66 -8.40
CA PRO A 58 10.78 3.80 -7.00
C PRO A 58 11.34 2.74 -6.06
N ASP A 59 11.82 3.18 -4.91
CA ASP A 59 12.30 2.31 -3.83
C ASP A 59 11.46 2.49 -2.56
N SER A 60 11.30 1.40 -1.81
CA SER A 60 10.62 1.39 -0.51
C SER A 60 11.33 2.18 0.58
N THR A 61 12.57 2.63 0.34
CA THR A 61 13.32 3.46 1.29
C THR A 61 12.78 4.90 1.41
N GLU A 62 12.00 5.34 0.42
CA GLU A 62 11.42 6.69 0.37
C GLU A 62 10.23 6.86 1.33
N PHE A 63 9.59 5.75 1.70
CA PHE A 63 8.44 5.74 2.59
C PHE A 63 8.63 4.78 3.76
N LYS A 64 7.71 4.83 4.72
CA LYS A 64 7.70 3.98 5.91
C LYS A 64 6.35 3.33 6.05
N ILE A 65 6.37 2.04 6.35
CA ILE A 65 5.19 1.25 6.71
C ILE A 65 5.46 0.63 8.08
N ALA A 66 4.51 0.74 9.00
CA ALA A 66 4.59 0.14 10.34
C ALA A 66 3.20 0.00 10.96
N THR A 67 3.12 -0.30 12.25
CA THR A 67 1.88 -0.08 13.02
C THR A 67 1.71 1.40 13.34
N SER A 68 0.48 1.83 13.61
CA SER A 68 0.16 3.21 14.00
C SER A 68 0.92 3.67 15.25
N ALA A 69 1.21 2.76 16.17
CA ALA A 69 1.99 3.08 17.38
C ALA A 69 3.50 3.20 17.11
N ALA A 70 4.03 2.54 16.09
CA ALA A 70 5.47 2.50 15.81
C ALA A 70 5.93 3.55 14.78
N ILE A 71 5.04 3.96 13.87
CA ILE A 71 5.40 4.80 12.72
C ILE A 71 6.10 6.11 13.12
N SER A 72 5.61 6.80 14.15
CA SER A 72 6.21 8.05 14.63
C SER A 72 7.65 7.85 15.10
N SER A 73 7.94 6.72 15.78
CA SER A 73 9.30 6.39 16.22
C SER A 73 10.22 6.12 15.02
N LEU A 74 9.73 5.48 13.97
CA LEU A 74 10.53 5.23 12.77
C LEU A 74 10.86 6.53 12.04
N ILE A 75 9.92 7.47 12.00
CA ILE A 75 10.13 8.80 11.43
C ILE A 75 11.19 9.56 12.23
N GLN A 76 11.00 9.68 13.55
CA GLN A 76 11.88 10.45 14.44
C GLN A 76 13.33 9.96 14.44
N HIS A 77 13.53 8.65 14.32
CA HIS A 77 14.86 8.02 14.38
C HIS A 77 15.39 7.58 13.03
N ALA A 78 14.71 7.95 11.93
CA ALA A 78 15.07 7.53 10.57
C ALA A 78 15.26 6.01 10.41
N LEU A 79 14.52 5.21 11.17
CA LEU A 79 14.59 3.75 11.12
C LEU A 79 13.86 3.21 9.87
N PRO A 80 14.27 2.06 9.33
CA PRO A 80 13.57 1.42 8.23
C PRO A 80 12.17 0.98 8.65
N GLY A 81 11.22 1.06 7.70
CA GLY A 81 9.90 0.46 7.83
C GLY A 81 9.86 -0.95 7.26
N LEU A 82 8.65 -1.46 7.05
CA LEU A 82 8.44 -2.76 6.41
C LEU A 82 8.99 -2.71 4.99
N VAL A 83 9.84 -3.67 4.64
CA VAL A 83 10.37 -3.77 3.28
C VAL A 83 9.23 -4.08 2.31
N SER A 84 9.26 -3.41 1.17
CA SER A 84 8.35 -3.71 0.07
C SER A 84 9.08 -3.59 -1.26
N ARG A 85 8.60 -4.29 -2.29
CA ARG A 85 9.24 -4.34 -3.59
C ARG A 85 8.29 -3.80 -4.65
N TRP A 86 8.74 -2.81 -5.42
CA TRP A 86 7.98 -2.32 -6.56
C TRP A 86 7.73 -3.44 -7.57
N GLU A 87 6.47 -3.66 -7.94
CA GLU A 87 6.05 -4.62 -8.95
C GLU A 87 5.81 -3.91 -10.29
N THR A 88 6.74 -4.13 -11.21
CA THR A 88 6.70 -3.62 -12.59
C THR A 88 7.06 -4.73 -13.58
N PRO A 89 6.16 -5.13 -14.49
CA PRO A 89 4.79 -4.63 -14.66
C PRO A 89 3.88 -4.97 -13.46
N SER A 90 2.75 -4.27 -13.35
CA SER A 90 1.77 -4.53 -12.29
C SER A 90 1.32 -6.00 -12.32
N PRO A 91 1.12 -6.66 -11.16
CA PRO A 91 0.65 -8.03 -11.09
C PRO A 91 -0.72 -8.22 -11.78
N ARG A 92 -1.03 -9.47 -12.16
CA ARG A 92 -2.40 -9.80 -12.60
C ARG A 92 -3.36 -9.55 -11.44
N GLY A 93 -4.57 -9.10 -11.74
CA GLY A 93 -5.60 -8.82 -10.74
C GLY A 93 -5.70 -7.41 -10.20
N VAL A 94 -4.74 -6.56 -10.55
CA VAL A 94 -4.80 -5.14 -10.23
C VAL A 94 -4.81 -4.28 -11.50
N PRO A 95 -5.48 -3.12 -11.49
CA PRO A 95 -5.47 -2.22 -12.63
C PRO A 95 -4.04 -1.78 -13.00
N ASN A 96 -3.65 -2.00 -14.26
CA ASN A 96 -2.40 -1.50 -14.81
C ASN A 96 -2.59 -0.05 -15.29
N ARG A 97 -2.27 0.92 -14.43
CA ARG A 97 -2.42 2.36 -14.71
C ARG A 97 -1.11 3.11 -14.53
N LYS A 98 -0.91 4.16 -15.33
CA LYS A 98 0.24 5.07 -15.25
C LYS A 98 0.19 6.05 -14.09
N ASP A 99 -0.85 6.08 -13.27
CA ASP A 99 -0.92 6.91 -12.06
C ASP A 99 -0.70 6.07 -10.80
N SER A 100 -0.43 4.77 -10.95
CA SER A 100 -0.50 3.77 -9.89
C SER A 100 0.80 2.97 -9.78
N PHE A 101 1.27 2.77 -8.55
CA PHE A 101 2.45 1.98 -8.22
C PHE A 101 2.08 0.95 -7.18
N TYR A 102 2.42 -0.30 -7.44
CA TYR A 102 2.15 -1.42 -6.54
C TYR A 102 3.44 -1.91 -5.93
N PHE A 103 3.48 -2.02 -4.60
CA PHE A 103 4.60 -2.57 -3.86
C PHE A 103 4.17 -3.83 -3.12
N ALA A 104 4.78 -4.98 -3.42
CA ALA A 104 4.55 -6.19 -2.65
C ALA A 104 5.22 -6.08 -1.29
N MET A 105 4.44 -6.19 -0.22
CA MET A 105 4.95 -6.11 1.15
C MET A 105 5.58 -7.43 1.59
N ASN A 106 6.70 -7.36 2.31
CA ASN A 106 7.37 -8.56 2.81
C ASN A 106 6.67 -9.13 4.05
N GLN A 107 5.75 -10.07 3.82
CA GLN A 107 4.95 -10.69 4.90
C GLN A 107 5.77 -11.59 5.86
N HIS A 108 7.05 -11.86 5.57
CA HIS A 108 7.90 -12.70 6.43
C HIS A 108 8.57 -11.92 7.58
N GLU A 109 8.55 -10.58 7.52
CA GLU A 109 9.20 -9.74 8.53
C GLU A 109 8.42 -9.66 9.84
N GLU A 110 9.15 -9.49 10.94
CA GLU A 110 8.56 -9.31 12.29
C GLU A 110 7.64 -8.08 12.37
N LEU A 111 7.95 -7.03 11.60
CA LEU A 111 7.11 -5.84 11.55
C LEU A 111 5.73 -6.15 10.93
N TRP A 112 5.68 -6.99 9.89
CA TRP A 112 4.42 -7.46 9.32
C TRP A 112 3.62 -8.30 10.32
N LYS A 113 4.26 -9.27 10.99
CA LYS A 113 3.60 -10.07 12.02
C LYS A 113 3.01 -9.20 13.13
N THR A 114 3.69 -8.11 13.47
CA THR A 114 3.20 -7.13 14.45
C THR A 114 2.00 -6.35 13.92
N ILE A 115 2.03 -5.91 12.66
CA ILE A 115 0.89 -5.28 11.96
C ILE A 115 -0.34 -6.21 11.95
N GLU A 116 -0.17 -7.47 11.58
CA GLU A 116 -1.27 -8.45 11.59
C GLU A 116 -1.83 -8.68 12.99
N LYS A 117 -0.96 -8.81 13.99
CA LYS A 117 -1.36 -9.02 15.39
C LYS A 117 -2.11 -7.82 15.95
N GLN A 118 -1.64 -6.60 15.66
CA GLN A 118 -2.26 -5.36 16.14
C GLN A 118 -3.43 -4.89 15.28
N LYS A 119 -3.67 -5.53 14.13
CA LYS A 119 -4.79 -5.27 13.23
C LYS A 119 -4.84 -3.82 12.72
N ASN A 120 -3.70 -3.17 12.62
CA ASN A 120 -3.60 -1.82 12.06
C ASN A 120 -2.26 -1.62 11.35
N ILE A 121 -2.28 -0.76 10.36
CA ILE A 121 -1.13 -0.35 9.57
C ILE A 121 -1.09 1.18 9.48
N ALA A 122 0.10 1.72 9.35
CA ALA A 122 0.34 3.11 9.07
C ALA A 122 1.40 3.26 7.97
N PHE A 123 1.22 4.27 7.13
CA PHE A 123 2.11 4.64 6.03
C PHE A 123 2.49 6.11 6.16
N TYR A 124 3.76 6.43 5.86
CA TYR A 124 4.25 7.81 5.81
C TYR A 124 5.27 7.97 4.69
N TRP A 125 5.18 9.08 3.96
CA TRP A 125 6.16 9.46 2.95
C TRP A 125 6.37 10.98 3.00
N ALA A 126 7.59 11.40 3.31
CA ALA A 126 7.92 12.80 3.58
C ALA A 126 7.68 13.72 2.36
N ASP A 127 8.01 13.22 1.17
CA ASP A 127 7.88 13.96 -0.10
C ASP A 127 6.65 13.50 -0.89
N ALA A 128 5.63 12.96 -0.20
CA ALA A 128 4.39 12.55 -0.84
C ALA A 128 3.72 13.73 -1.56
N PRO A 129 3.16 13.51 -2.76
CA PRO A 129 2.32 14.51 -3.39
C PRO A 129 1.02 14.69 -2.59
N ASP A 130 0.46 15.91 -2.64
CA ASP A 130 -0.76 16.30 -1.93
C ASP A 130 -2.02 15.52 -2.34
N ASP A 131 -2.04 14.93 -3.54
CA ASP A 131 -3.13 14.12 -4.08
C ASP A 131 -2.91 12.60 -3.87
N LEU A 132 -1.92 12.22 -3.06
CA LEU A 132 -1.58 10.83 -2.83
C LEU A 132 -2.74 10.05 -2.20
N GLN A 133 -3.14 8.99 -2.89
CA GLN A 133 -4.03 7.95 -2.39
C GLN A 133 -3.20 6.73 -2.03
N VAL A 134 -3.44 6.21 -0.82
CA VAL A 134 -2.76 5.03 -0.31
C VAL A 134 -3.80 3.94 -0.06
N LYS A 135 -3.59 2.75 -0.63
CA LYS A 135 -4.48 1.61 -0.43
C LYS A 135 -3.70 0.32 -0.20
N LEU A 136 -4.30 -0.62 0.51
CA LEU A 136 -3.87 -2.01 0.52
C LEU A 136 -4.73 -2.83 -0.42
N VAL A 137 -4.11 -3.81 -1.06
CA VAL A 137 -4.76 -4.79 -1.91
C VAL A 137 -4.41 -6.18 -1.41
N PHE A 138 -5.42 -6.92 -0.99
CA PHE A 138 -5.30 -8.31 -0.54
C PHE A 138 -5.62 -9.21 -1.73
N MET A 139 -4.58 -9.82 -2.32
CA MET A 139 -4.71 -10.65 -3.50
C MET A 139 -5.20 -12.04 -3.11
N VAL A 140 -6.34 -12.46 -3.66
CA VAL A 140 -6.84 -13.84 -3.52
C VAL A 140 -6.09 -14.74 -4.50
N PRO A 141 -5.57 -15.91 -4.08
CA PRO A 141 -4.95 -16.84 -5.02
C PRO A 141 -5.96 -17.29 -6.08
N SER A 142 -5.54 -17.25 -7.35
CA SER A 142 -6.30 -17.77 -8.51
C SER A 142 -6.36 -19.30 -8.53
#